data_AF-A0A1Q1FI96-F1
#
_entry.id   AF-A0A1Q1FI96-F1
#
_cell.length_a   1.000
_cell.length_b   1.000
_cell.length_c   1.000
_cell.angle_alpha   90.00
_cell.angle_beta   90.00
_cell.angle_gamma   90.00
#
_symmetry.space_group_name_H-M   'P 1'
#
loop_
_entity.id
_entity.type
_entity.pdbx_description
1 polymer ?
#
loop_
_entity_poly.entity_id
_entity_poly.type
_entity_poly.pdbx_seq_one_letter_code
_entity_poly.pdbx_strand_id
1 'polypeptide(L)'
;MVAVRPGRVAAGYATGAAVVAFVLAGVGALATVLGVLGLVGIAIGSFRGRATIVTVGAVGLFGAIVVGGVAGAGTAQLVGAGAAVAVAWTVGRTATELRAALDEAADAHRLEATHAAGTTAVALGAAGVAVAPTVLSVSASPSGVGLLLVGGVCLTAALALPE
;
A
#
# COMPACT_ATOMS: atom_id res chain seq x y z
N MET A 1 19.51 12.74 -21.18
CA MET A 1 18.56 12.22 -20.17
C MET A 1 17.49 11.45 -20.93
N VAL A 2 17.30 10.17 -20.64
CA VAL A 2 16.28 9.35 -21.34
C VAL A 2 14.91 9.78 -20.81
N ALA A 3 14.05 10.31 -21.68
CA ALA A 3 12.67 10.63 -21.31
C ALA A 3 11.94 9.32 -20.97
N VAL A 4 11.66 9.09 -19.70
CA VAL A 4 10.83 7.97 -19.26
C VAL A 4 9.41 8.49 -19.17
N ARG A 5 8.47 7.75 -19.76
CA ARG A 5 7.05 8.10 -19.71
C ARG A 5 6.58 8.30 -18.26
N PRO A 6 5.80 9.36 -17.96
CA PRO A 6 5.25 9.61 -16.64
C PRO A 6 4.58 8.37 -16.04
N GLY A 7 4.77 8.19 -14.73
CA GLY A 7 4.20 7.11 -13.93
C GLY A 7 4.85 5.74 -14.13
N ARG A 8 5.88 5.57 -14.98
CA ARG A 8 6.57 4.27 -15.09
C ARG A 8 7.44 3.96 -13.88
N VAL A 9 8.09 4.97 -13.28
CA VAL A 9 8.94 4.76 -12.11
C VAL A 9 8.06 4.47 -10.90
N ALA A 10 6.99 5.25 -10.70
CA ALA A 10 5.97 4.99 -9.71
C ALA A 10 5.34 3.59 -9.86
N ALA A 11 4.99 3.15 -11.08
CA ALA A 11 4.49 1.79 -11.31
C ALA A 11 5.50 0.70 -10.91
N GLY A 12 6.80 0.93 -11.14
CA GLY A 12 7.88 0.06 -10.68
C GLY A 12 7.94 -0.03 -9.15
N TYR A 13 7.93 1.11 -8.46
CA TYR A 13 7.90 1.18 -7.00
C TYR A 13 6.66 0.51 -6.41
N ALA A 14 5.48 0.76 -6.98
CA ALA A 14 4.22 0.14 -6.57
C ALA A 14 4.29 -1.39 -6.69
N THR A 15 4.86 -1.90 -7.77
CA THR A 15 5.07 -3.35 -7.97
C THR A 15 6.06 -3.92 -6.96
N GLY A 16 7.17 -3.22 -6.69
CA GLY A 16 8.13 -3.63 -5.67
C GLY A 16 7.50 -3.71 -4.27
N ALA A 17 6.73 -2.70 -3.88
CA ALA A 17 5.99 -2.70 -2.62
C ALA A 17 4.94 -3.83 -2.57
N ALA A 18 4.25 -4.11 -3.68
CA ALA A 18 3.31 -5.23 -3.78
C ALA A 18 3.99 -6.59 -3.61
N VAL A 19 5.22 -6.75 -4.12
CA VAL A 19 6.02 -7.97 -3.90
C VAL A 19 6.35 -8.13 -2.41
N VAL A 20 6.79 -7.06 -1.74
CA VAL A 20 7.06 -7.07 -0.30
C VAL A 20 5.80 -7.46 0.48
N ALA A 21 4.66 -6.85 0.16
CA ALA A 21 3.37 -7.19 0.75
C ALA A 21 3.01 -8.67 0.57
N PHE A 22 3.17 -9.20 -0.65
CA PHE A 22 2.90 -10.60 -0.97
C PHE A 22 3.78 -11.55 -0.15
N VAL A 23 5.09 -11.29 -0.11
CA VAL A 23 6.05 -12.12 0.63
C VAL A 23 5.74 -12.12 2.13
N LEU A 24 5.38 -10.96 2.69
CA LEU A 24 5.02 -10.86 4.10
C LEU A 24 3.64 -11.47 4.40
N ALA A 25 2.68 -11.42 3.48
CA ALA A 25 1.35 -11.99 3.69
C ALA A 25 1.29 -13.51 3.49
N GLY A 26 2.21 -14.08 2.70
CA GLY A 26 2.15 -15.45 2.19
C GLY A 26 2.29 -16.55 3.25
N VAL A 27 1.20 -16.89 3.93
CA VAL A 27 1.09 -18.07 4.80
C VAL A 27 -0.09 -18.93 4.32
N GLY A 28 0.22 -20.06 3.68
CA GLY A 28 -0.78 -21.03 3.22
C GLY A 28 -1.34 -20.78 1.81
N ALA A 29 -1.91 -21.84 1.20
CA ALA A 29 -2.27 -21.87 -0.21
C ALA A 29 -3.28 -20.77 -0.62
N LEU A 30 -4.31 -20.53 0.21
CA LEU A 30 -5.34 -19.53 -0.10
C LEU A 30 -4.78 -18.10 -0.06
N ALA A 31 -3.96 -17.78 0.95
CA ALA A 31 -3.29 -16.48 1.04
C ALA A 31 -2.35 -16.27 -0.15
N THR A 32 -1.64 -17.32 -0.59
CA THR A 32 -0.80 -17.27 -1.79
C THR A 32 -1.61 -16.94 -3.04
N VAL A 33 -2.76 -17.60 -3.27
CA VAL A 33 -3.61 -17.33 -4.44
C VAL A 33 -4.10 -15.88 -4.45
N LEU A 34 -4.67 -15.42 -3.34
CA LEU A 34 -5.13 -14.03 -3.20
C LEU A 34 -3.99 -13.03 -3.39
N GLY A 35 -2.83 -13.34 -2.82
CA GLY A 35 -1.65 -12.51 -2.88
C GLY A 35 -1.09 -12.40 -4.30
N VAL A 36 -1.03 -13.51 -5.05
CA VAL A 36 -0.60 -13.51 -6.46
C VAL A 36 -1.59 -12.71 -7.32
N LEU A 37 -2.90 -12.92 -7.15
CA LEU A 37 -3.92 -12.17 -7.88
C LEU A 37 -3.82 -10.67 -7.57
N GLY A 38 -3.61 -10.31 -6.31
CA GLY A 38 -3.45 -8.94 -5.88
C GLY A 38 -2.20 -8.27 -6.46
N LEU A 39 -1.05 -8.95 -6.38
CA LEU A 39 0.23 -8.51 -6.96
C LEU A 39 0.11 -8.29 -8.47
N VAL A 40 -0.45 -9.27 -9.19
CA VAL A 40 -0.67 -9.18 -10.64
C VAL A 40 -1.61 -8.02 -10.97
N GLY A 41 -2.67 -7.83 -10.17
CA GLY A 41 -3.58 -6.69 -10.28
C GLY A 41 -2.87 -5.35 -10.15
N ILE A 42 -2.05 -5.15 -9.11
CA ILE A 42 -1.29 -3.90 -8.93
C ILE A 42 -0.32 -3.68 -10.09
N ALA A 43 0.45 -4.70 -10.47
CA ALA A 43 1.42 -4.58 -11.57
C ALA A 43 0.72 -4.20 -12.88
N ILE A 44 -0.30 -4.95 -13.28
CA ILE A 44 -1.05 -4.69 -14.51
C ILE A 44 -1.75 -3.33 -14.46
N GLY A 45 -2.44 -3.02 -13.36
CA GLY A 45 -3.18 -1.77 -13.20
C GLY A 45 -2.27 -0.55 -13.29
N SER A 46 -1.12 -0.60 -12.61
CA SER A 46 -0.16 0.51 -12.58
C SER A 46 0.48 0.71 -13.95
N PHE A 47 0.93 -0.36 -14.62
CA PHE A 47 1.54 -0.26 -15.94
C PHE A 47 0.53 0.06 -17.07
N ARG A 48 -0.75 -0.27 -16.90
CA ARG A 48 -1.81 0.07 -17.87
C ARG A 48 -2.54 1.39 -17.58
N GLY A 49 -2.20 2.09 -16.50
CA GLY A 49 -2.88 3.35 -16.14
C GLY A 49 -4.34 3.15 -15.69
N ARG A 50 -4.69 1.98 -15.13
CA ARG A 50 -6.06 1.64 -14.72
C ARG A 50 -6.21 1.61 -13.20
N ALA A 51 -6.63 2.73 -12.63
CA ALA A 51 -6.83 2.93 -11.19
C ALA A 51 -7.72 1.85 -10.52
N THR A 52 -8.78 1.44 -11.21
CA THR A 52 -9.69 0.39 -10.71
C THR A 52 -8.97 -0.93 -10.53
N ILE A 53 -8.10 -1.33 -11.47
CA ILE A 53 -7.35 -2.59 -11.38
C ILE A 53 -6.33 -2.54 -10.24
N VAL A 54 -5.66 -1.40 -10.04
CA VAL A 54 -4.75 -1.20 -8.88
C VAL A 54 -5.50 -1.39 -7.57
N THR A 55 -6.70 -0.82 -7.46
CA THR A 55 -7.53 -0.91 -6.26
C THR A 55 -8.00 -2.33 -5.99
N VAL A 56 -8.49 -3.04 -7.02
CA VAL A 56 -8.86 -4.46 -6.88
C VAL A 56 -7.64 -5.31 -6.50
N GLY A 57 -6.47 -5.03 -7.07
CA GLY A 57 -5.21 -5.69 -6.72
C GLY A 57 -4.84 -5.50 -5.25
N ALA A 58 -4.94 -4.27 -4.75
CA ALA A 58 -4.70 -3.96 -3.34
C ALA A 58 -5.68 -4.66 -2.40
N VAL A 59 -6.97 -4.73 -2.77
CA VAL A 59 -7.98 -5.51 -2.04
C VAL A 59 -7.61 -7.00 -1.99
N GLY A 60 -7.11 -7.56 -3.10
CA GLY A 60 -6.61 -8.94 -3.15
C GLY A 60 -5.44 -9.20 -2.20
N LEU A 61 -4.44 -8.31 -2.19
CA LEU A 61 -3.32 -8.40 -1.25
C LEU A 61 -3.78 -8.24 0.20
N PHE A 62 -4.69 -7.30 0.46
CA PHE A 62 -5.29 -7.15 1.79
C PHE A 62 -6.04 -8.41 2.22
N GLY A 63 -6.77 -9.06 1.31
CA GLY A 63 -7.39 -10.35 1.54
C GLY A 63 -6.38 -11.43 1.93
N ALA A 64 -5.21 -11.46 1.28
CA ALA A 64 -4.12 -12.37 1.66
C ALA A 64 -3.61 -12.11 3.09
N ILE A 65 -3.50 -10.85 3.51
CA ILE A 65 -3.12 -10.46 4.88
C ILE A 65 -4.16 -10.98 5.88
N VAL A 66 -5.45 -10.80 5.60
CA VAL A 66 -6.54 -11.28 6.47
C VAL A 66 -6.49 -12.80 6.62
N VAL A 67 -6.36 -13.52 5.50
CA VAL A 67 -6.26 -14.99 5.52
C VAL A 67 -4.99 -15.45 6.25
N GLY A 68 -3.85 -14.79 6.01
CA GLY A 68 -2.60 -15.08 6.72
C GLY A 68 -2.71 -14.84 8.23
N GLY A 69 -3.45 -13.80 8.64
CA GLY A 69 -3.73 -13.54 10.06
C GLY A 69 -4.58 -14.62 10.71
N VAL A 70 -5.61 -15.12 10.03
CA VAL A 70 -6.40 -16.28 10.49
C VAL A 70 -5.52 -17.53 10.61
N ALA A 71 -4.53 -17.69 9.73
CA ALA A 71 -3.55 -18.77 9.78
C ALA A 71 -2.45 -18.59 10.85
N GLY A 72 -2.49 -17.52 11.65
CA GLY A 72 -1.57 -17.29 12.76
C GLY A 72 -0.29 -16.54 12.41
N ALA A 73 -0.27 -15.80 11.29
CA ALA A 73 0.86 -14.91 10.99
C ALA A 73 1.08 -13.88 12.10
N GLY A 74 2.34 -13.58 12.40
CA GLY A 74 2.70 -12.67 13.50
C GLY A 74 2.28 -11.22 13.25
N THR A 75 1.98 -10.47 14.31
CA THR A 75 1.53 -9.07 14.22
C THR A 75 2.49 -8.18 13.42
N ALA A 76 3.80 -8.26 13.69
CA ALA A 76 4.79 -7.46 12.98
C ALA A 76 4.82 -7.76 11.48
N GLN A 77 4.65 -9.03 11.10
CA GLN A 77 4.58 -9.48 9.72
C GLN A 77 3.33 -8.94 9.02
N LEU A 78 2.15 -9.03 9.66
CA LEU A 78 0.89 -8.52 9.12
C LEU A 78 0.89 -6.99 8.98
N VAL A 79 1.44 -6.27 9.97
CA VAL A 79 1.57 -4.81 9.92
C VAL A 79 2.53 -4.39 8.81
N GLY A 80 3.67 -5.08 8.67
CA GLY A 80 4.61 -4.84 7.57
C GLY A 80 3.97 -5.09 6.20
N ALA A 81 3.20 -6.17 6.06
CA ALA A 81 2.44 -6.45 4.85
C ALA A 81 1.42 -5.35 4.55
N GLY A 82 0.67 -4.89 5.54
CA GLY A 82 -0.31 -3.81 5.41
C GLY A 82 0.31 -2.49 4.98
N ALA A 83 1.45 -2.12 5.58
CA ALA A 83 2.20 -0.93 5.18
C ALA A 83 2.68 -1.02 3.73
N ALA A 84 3.20 -2.19 3.32
CA ALA A 84 3.60 -2.42 1.94
C ALA A 84 2.43 -2.37 0.96
N VAL A 85 1.24 -2.87 1.32
CA VAL A 85 0.01 -2.71 0.51
C VAL A 85 -0.38 -1.25 0.38
N ALA A 86 -0.34 -0.48 1.48
CA ALA A 86 -0.67 0.94 1.45
C ALA A 86 0.28 1.72 0.51
N VAL A 87 1.58 1.45 0.56
CA VAL A 87 2.56 2.03 -0.37
C VAL A 87 2.26 1.61 -1.80
N ALA A 88 2.03 0.31 -2.04
CA ALA A 88 1.76 -0.22 -3.38
C ALA A 88 0.52 0.42 -4.01
N TRP A 89 -0.56 0.54 -3.24
CA TRP A 89 -1.82 1.13 -3.71
C TRP A 89 -1.68 2.64 -3.98
N THR A 90 -1.14 3.39 -3.03
CA THR A 90 -0.98 4.85 -3.15
C THR A 90 -0.07 5.20 -4.33
N VAL A 91 1.13 4.62 -4.38
CA VAL A 91 2.08 4.90 -5.47
C VAL A 91 1.54 4.39 -6.81
N GLY A 92 0.82 3.26 -6.82
CA GLY A 92 0.16 2.74 -8.01
C GLY A 92 -0.95 3.66 -8.54
N ARG A 93 -1.76 4.26 -7.66
CA ARG A 93 -2.79 5.26 -8.04
C ARG A 93 -2.14 6.54 -8.56
N THR A 94 -1.09 7.04 -7.90
CA THR A 94 -0.33 8.20 -8.37
C THR A 94 0.27 7.95 -9.76
N ALA A 95 0.77 6.75 -10.04
CA ALA A 95 1.24 6.39 -11.38
C ALA A 95 0.14 6.50 -12.45
N THR A 96 -1.09 6.13 -12.12
CA THR A 96 -2.24 6.26 -13.04
C THR A 96 -2.66 7.72 -13.24
N GLU A 97 -2.61 8.53 -12.19
CA GLU A 97 -3.01 9.94 -12.22
C GLU A 97 -1.99 10.80 -12.98
N LEU A 98 -0.69 10.57 -12.76
CA LEU A 98 0.39 11.24 -13.49
C LEU A 98 0.29 11.00 -15.00
N ARG A 99 -0.07 9.79 -15.42
CA ARG A 99 -0.28 9.47 -16.85
C ARG A 99 -1.48 10.15 -17.46
N ALA A 100 -2.51 10.42 -16.66
CA ALA A 100 -3.70 11.13 -17.12
C ALA A 100 -3.47 12.65 -17.17
N ALA A 101 -2.61 13.17 -16.29
CA ALA A 101 -2.41 14.60 -16.10
C ALA A 101 -1.21 15.19 -16.85
N LEU A 102 -0.17 14.40 -17.12
CA LEU A 102 1.08 14.88 -17.71
C LEU A 102 1.28 14.35 -19.13
N ASP A 103 1.86 15.19 -19.97
CA ASP A 103 2.28 14.81 -21.32
C ASP A 103 3.49 13.86 -21.28
N GLU A 104 3.69 13.04 -22.33
CA GLU A 104 4.76 12.03 -22.37
C GLU A 104 6.17 12.62 -22.24
N ALA A 105 6.33 13.91 -22.57
CA ALA A 105 7.60 14.65 -22.49
C ALA A 105 7.89 15.26 -21.10
N ALA A 106 6.96 15.22 -20.15
CA ALA A 106 7.14 15.81 -18.82
C ALA A 106 8.17 15.01 -18.00
N ASP A 107 9.16 15.70 -17.43
CA ASP A 107 10.10 15.07 -16.49
C ASP A 107 9.46 14.95 -15.09
N ALA A 108 8.87 13.78 -14.81
CA ALA A 108 8.18 13.49 -13.56
C ALA A 108 9.03 12.71 -12.54
N HIS A 109 10.30 12.38 -12.84
CA HIS A 109 11.08 11.44 -12.02
C HIS A 109 11.26 11.87 -10.58
N ARG A 110 11.70 13.12 -10.36
CA ARG A 110 11.94 13.64 -9.01
C ARG A 110 10.65 13.67 -8.19
N LEU A 111 9.54 14.02 -8.82
CA LEU A 111 8.23 14.04 -8.20
C LEU A 111 7.81 12.62 -7.80
N GLU A 112 7.89 11.66 -8.73
CA GLU A 112 7.55 10.25 -8.50
C GLU A 112 8.38 9.65 -7.36
N ALA A 113 9.70 9.88 -7.38
CA ALA A 113 10.60 9.37 -6.35
C ALA A 113 10.33 10.00 -4.98
N THR A 114 10.11 11.31 -4.93
CA THR A 114 9.83 12.03 -3.66
C THR A 114 8.49 11.57 -3.07
N HIS A 115 7.46 11.40 -3.90
CA HIS A 115 6.17 10.90 -3.46
C HIS A 115 6.25 9.46 -2.95
N ALA A 116 6.95 8.58 -3.66
CA ALA A 116 7.15 7.20 -3.23
C ALA A 116 7.92 7.13 -1.91
N ALA A 117 8.99 7.93 -1.76
CA ALA A 117 9.76 8.01 -0.53
C ALA A 117 8.93 8.53 0.64
N GLY A 118 8.18 9.63 0.44
CA GLY A 118 7.30 10.20 1.46
C GLY A 118 6.21 9.24 1.89
N THR A 119 5.55 8.58 0.92
CA THR A 119 4.52 7.56 1.19
C THR A 119 5.10 6.39 1.98
N THR A 120 6.29 5.93 1.62
CA THR A 120 6.99 4.85 2.33
C THR A 120 7.34 5.25 3.76
N ALA A 121 7.86 6.47 3.96
CA ALA A 121 8.20 6.98 5.29
C ALA A 121 6.95 7.09 6.19
N VAL A 122 5.84 7.60 5.67
CA VAL A 122 4.57 7.67 6.39
C VAL A 122 4.04 6.28 6.74
N ALA A 123 4.04 5.35 5.77
CA ALA A 123 3.58 3.99 5.99
C ALA A 123 4.44 3.24 7.05
N LEU A 124 5.76 3.43 7.01
CA LEU A 124 6.67 2.86 8.00
C LEU A 124 6.49 3.50 9.39
N GLY A 125 6.27 4.81 9.46
CA GLY A 125 5.94 5.50 10.72
C GLY A 125 4.66 4.96 11.34
N ALA A 126 3.60 4.82 10.54
CA ALA A 126 2.34 4.24 10.97
C ALA A 126 2.49 2.77 11.41
N ALA A 127 3.27 1.97 10.66
CA ALA A 127 3.59 0.60 11.02
C ALA A 127 4.34 0.51 12.36
N GLY A 128 5.31 1.39 12.59
CA GLY A 128 6.06 1.46 13.84
C GLY A 128 5.14 1.74 15.03
N VAL A 129 4.23 2.71 14.90
CA VAL A 129 3.22 3.02 15.91
C VAL A 129 2.30 1.83 16.16
N ALA A 130 1.87 1.13 15.10
CA ALA A 130 1.00 -0.04 15.22
C ALA A 130 1.67 -1.24 15.92
N VAL A 131 2.99 -1.41 15.76
CA VAL A 131 3.75 -2.51 16.40
C VAL A 131 4.22 -2.13 17.81
N ALA A 132 4.32 -0.83 18.15
CA ALA A 132 4.84 -0.36 19.43
C ALA A 132 4.22 -1.04 20.68
N PRO A 133 2.90 -1.28 20.78
CA PRO A 133 2.33 -1.96 21.95
C PRO A 133 2.89 -3.38 22.15
N THR A 134 3.12 -4.12 21.06
CA THR A 134 3.68 -5.48 21.15
C THR A 134 5.13 -5.48 21.64
N VAL A 135 5.92 -4.49 21.25
CA VAL A 135 7.32 -4.33 21.68
C VAL A 135 7.42 -3.84 23.11
N LEU A 136 6.51 -2.94 23.50
CA LEU A 136 6.47 -2.35 24.85
C LEU A 136 5.73 -3.24 25.86
N SER A 137 5.28 -4.43 25.47
CA SER A 137 4.50 -5.36 26.31
C SER A 137 3.23 -4.71 26.88
N VAL A 138 2.63 -3.78 26.14
CA VAL A 138 1.36 -3.14 26.47
C VAL A 138 0.24 -3.95 25.85
N SER A 139 -0.76 -4.35 26.66
CA SER A 139 -1.94 -5.02 26.12
C SER A 139 -2.74 -4.06 25.26
N ALA A 140 -2.71 -4.23 23.94
CA ALA A 140 -3.60 -3.52 23.04
C ALA A 140 -5.03 -4.07 23.23
N SER A 141 -5.93 -3.27 23.79
CA SER A 141 -7.34 -3.66 23.83
C SER A 141 -7.93 -3.58 22.42
N PRO A 142 -8.76 -4.55 21.99
CA PRO A 142 -9.44 -4.50 20.70
C PRO A 142 -10.26 -3.21 20.51
N SER A 143 -10.84 -2.70 21.60
CA SER A 143 -11.55 -1.43 21.62
C SER A 143 -10.64 -0.22 21.38
N GLY A 144 -9.43 -0.22 21.93
CA GLY A 144 -8.45 0.85 21.72
C GLY A 144 -8.01 0.96 20.26
N VAL A 145 -7.76 -0.17 19.61
CA VAL A 145 -7.43 -0.22 18.17
C VAL A 145 -8.62 0.24 17.32
N GLY A 146 -9.84 -0.22 17.66
CA GLY A 146 -11.06 0.21 16.97
C GLY A 146 -11.29 1.72 17.06
N LEU A 147 -11.12 2.31 18.25
CA LEU A 147 -11.26 3.75 18.46
C LEU A 147 -10.18 4.55 17.72
N LEU A 148 -8.95 4.04 17.66
CA LEU A 148 -7.86 4.65 16.88
C LEU A 148 -8.18 4.67 15.38
N LEU A 149 -8.70 3.56 14.84
CA LEU A 149 -9.13 3.46 13.44
C LEU A 149 -10.27 4.43 13.15
N VAL A 150 -11.29 4.48 14.01
CA VAL A 150 -12.40 5.44 13.88
C VAL A 150 -11.88 6.87 13.91
N GLY A 151 -10.99 7.21 14.85
CA GLY A 151 -10.36 8.53 14.93
C GLY A 151 -9.58 8.89 13.66
N GLY A 152 -8.81 7.94 13.11
CA GLY A 152 -8.08 8.13 11.85
C GLY A 152 -8.98 8.36 10.64
N VAL A 153 -10.09 7.63 10.54
CA VAL A 153 -11.11 7.83 9.49
C VAL A 153 -11.76 9.21 9.63
N CYS A 154 -12.19 9.59 10.84
CA CYS A 154 -12.78 10.89 11.11
C CYS A 154 -11.80 12.04 10.79
N LEU A 155 -10.53 11.90 11.17
CA LEU A 155 -9.50 12.90 10.89
C LEU A 155 -9.28 13.06 9.38
N THR A 156 -9.19 11.94 8.65
CA THR A 156 -9.00 11.94 7.20
C THR A 156 -10.20 12.57 6.49
N ALA A 157 -11.41 12.25 6.93
CA ALA A 157 -12.64 12.84 6.40
C ALA A 157 -12.69 14.36 6.65
N ALA A 158 -12.31 14.81 7.86
CA ALA A 158 -12.27 16.23 8.19
C ALA A 158 -11.29 17.02 7.31
N LEU A 159 -10.12 16.44 7.02
CA LEU A 159 -9.11 17.06 6.16
C LEU A 159 -9.44 17.00 4.66
N ALA A 160 -10.35 16.11 4.26
CA ALA A 160 -10.77 15.93 2.87
C ALA A 160 -11.97 16.80 2.47
N LEU A 161 -12.60 17.48 3.43
CA LEU A 161 -13.68 18.43 3.15
C LEU A 161 -13.07 19.69 2.52
N PRO A 162 -13.47 20.08 1.29
CA PRO A 162 -13.14 21.40 0.77
C PRO A 162 -13.89 22.45 1.61
N GLU A 163 -13.19 23.53 1.98
CA GLU A 163 -13.83 24.70 2.60
C GLU A 163 -14.87 25.34 1.67
#